data_AF-A0A4R6TWQ2-F1
#
_entry.id   AF-A0A4R6TWQ2-F1
#
_cell.length_a   1.000
_cell.length_b   1.000
_cell.length_c   1.000
_cell.angle_alpha   90.00
_cell.angle_beta   90.00
_cell.angle_gamma   90.00
#
_symmetry.space_group_name_H-M   'P 1'
#
loop_
_entity.id
_entity.type
_entity.pdbx_description
1 polymer ?
#
loop_
_entity_poly.entity_id
_entity_poly.type
_entity_poly.pdbx_seq_one_letter_code
_entity_poly.pdbx_strand_id
1 'polypeptide(L)' 'MTLNELGTKLSEMYHNAPKGDAVAMIHLFGIKYANEIKQSNYSKKDIIEQSRISKSYLTELTKGVKLAEYVLPKN' A
#
# COMPACT_ATOMS: atom_id res chain seq x y z
N MET A 1 -3.99 -10.22 -7.52
CA MET A 1 -4.85 -9.86 -6.37
C MET A 1 -6.01 -9.01 -6.86
N THR A 2 -7.18 -9.18 -6.25
CA THR A 2 -8.37 -8.36 -6.47
C THR A 2 -8.24 -7.01 -5.75
N LEU A 3 -9.10 -6.05 -6.11
CA LEU A 3 -9.16 -4.76 -5.41
C LEU A 3 -9.45 -4.93 -3.92
N ASN A 4 -10.34 -5.87 -3.56
CA ASN A 4 -10.69 -6.14 -2.18
C ASN A 4 -9.48 -6.67 -1.40
N GLU A 5 -8.72 -7.62 -1.96
CA GLU A 5 -7.52 -8.15 -1.31
C GLU A 5 -6.44 -7.08 -1.08
N LEU A 6 -6.19 -6.21 -2.07
CA LEU A 6 -5.23 -5.11 -1.94
C LEU A 6 -5.69 -4.09 -0.90
N GLY A 7 -6.98 -3.72 -0.91
CA GLY A 7 -7.56 -2.81 0.06
C GLY A 7 -7.53 -3.37 1.48
N THR A 8 -7.93 -4.62 1.69
CA THR A 8 -7.88 -5.29 2.99
C THR A 8 -6.47 -5.36 3.53
N LYS A 9 -5.48 -5.78 2.71
CA LYS A 9 -4.08 -5.84 3.14
C LYS A 9 -3.52 -4.46 3.52
N LEU A 10 -3.84 -3.43 2.76
CA LEU A 10 -3.44 -2.06 3.10
C LEU A 10 -4.07 -1.61 4.42
N SER A 11 -5.35 -1.93 4.63
CA SER A 11 -6.07 -1.62 5.86
C SER A 11 -5.44 -2.33 7.07
N GLU A 12 -5.15 -3.63 6.95
CA GLU A 12 -4.50 -4.42 8.00
C GLU A 12 -3.12 -3.87 8.35
N MET A 13 -2.29 -3.57 7.33
CA MET A 13 -0.96 -3.03 7.55
C MET A 13 -0.99 -1.65 8.21
N TYR A 14 -1.99 -0.82 7.90
CA TYR A 14 -2.17 0.49 8.54
C TYR A 14 -2.64 0.38 10.00
N HIS A 15 -3.70 -0.40 10.26
CA HIS A 15 -4.33 -0.47 11.58
C HIS A 15 -3.54 -1.34 12.57
N ASN A 16 -2.79 -2.33 12.11
CA ASN A 16 -1.94 -3.19 12.94
C ASN A 16 -0.49 -2.68 13.01
N ALA A 17 -0.21 -1.50 12.45
CA ALA A 17 1.12 -0.91 12.50
C ALA A 17 1.56 -0.68 13.96
N PRO A 18 2.85 -0.88 14.28
CA PRO A 18 3.41 -0.37 15.53
C PRO A 18 3.12 1.12 15.70
N LYS A 19 3.04 1.58 16.95
CA LYS A 19 2.72 2.98 17.26
C LYS A 19 3.72 3.91 16.58
N GLY A 20 3.23 4.76 15.67
CA GLY A 20 4.04 5.71 14.91
C GLY A 20 4.43 5.23 13.50
N ASP A 21 4.24 3.95 13.19
CA ASP A 21 4.75 3.33 11.95
C ASP A 21 3.69 3.17 10.86
N ALA A 22 2.47 3.70 11.04
CA ALA A 22 1.37 3.54 10.09
C ALA A 22 1.76 3.97 8.67
N VAL A 23 2.42 5.12 8.51
CA VAL A 23 2.91 5.59 7.20
C VAL A 23 4.03 4.71 6.65
N ALA A 24 4.95 4.25 7.51
CA ALA A 24 6.00 3.32 7.09
C ALA A 24 5.40 2.01 6.57
N MET A 25 4.33 1.51 7.19
CA MET A 25 3.59 0.33 6.72
C MET A 25 2.86 0.57 5.40
N ILE A 26 2.36 1.78 5.13
CA ILE A 26 1.82 2.12 3.80
C ILE A 26 2.92 2.09 2.73
N HIS A 27 4.12 2.61 3.04
CA HIS A 27 5.25 2.51 2.12
C HIS A 27 5.67 1.05 1.90
N LEU A 28 5.76 0.26 2.97
CA LEU A 28 6.08 -1.17 2.91
C LEU A 28 5.04 -1.95 2.10
N PHE A 29 3.75 -1.67 2.27
CA PHE A 29 2.69 -2.22 1.44
C PHE A 29 2.93 -1.90 -0.04
N GLY A 30 3.20 -0.63 -0.35
CA GLY A 30 3.49 -0.20 -1.72
C GLY A 30 4.70 -0.90 -2.33
N ILE A 31 5.74 -1.16 -1.54
CA ILE A 31 6.93 -1.91 -1.97
C ILE A 31 6.59 -3.38 -2.20
N LYS A 32 5.95 -4.02 -1.21
CA LYS A 32 5.67 -5.46 -1.21
C LYS A 32 4.71 -5.90 -2.31
N TYR A 33 3.74 -5.05 -2.65
CA TYR A 33 2.68 -5.36 -3.62
C TYR A 33 2.80 -4.53 -4.91
N ALA A 34 3.99 -3.97 -5.19
CA ALA A 34 4.19 -3.10 -6.34
C ALA A 34 3.84 -3.77 -7.67
N ASN A 35 4.21 -5.04 -7.83
CA ASN A 35 3.96 -5.79 -9.06
C ASN A 35 2.46 -6.02 -9.27
N GLU A 36 1.75 -6.44 -8.23
CA GLU A 36 0.32 -6.70 -8.28
C GLU A 36 -0.47 -5.41 -8.49
N ILE A 37 -0.04 -4.29 -7.90
CA ILE A 37 -0.62 -2.97 -8.15
C ILE A 37 -0.39 -2.56 -9.61
N LYS A 38 0.85 -2.68 -10.12
CA LYS A 38 1.22 -2.28 -11.50
C LYS A 38 0.56 -3.15 -12.58
N GLN A 39 0.31 -4.42 -12.29
CA GLN A 39 -0.34 -5.37 -13.21
C GLN A 39 -1.87 -5.38 -13.10
N SER A 40 -2.44 -4.77 -12.05
CA SER A 40 -3.89 -4.67 -11.90
C SER A 40 -4.49 -3.54 -12.75
N ASN A 41 -5.80 -3.62 -13.01
CA ASN A 41 -6.57 -2.54 -13.64
C ASN A 41 -7.03 -1.47 -12.62
N TYR A 42 -6.56 -1.53 -11.37
CA TYR A 42 -7.00 -0.65 -10.29
C TYR A 42 -6.02 0.49 -10.09
N SER A 43 -6.55 1.70 -9.94
CA SER A 43 -5.73 2.84 -9.56
C SER A 43 -5.31 2.73 -8.09
N LYS A 44 -4.21 3.39 -7.73
CA LYS A 44 -3.78 3.51 -6.32
C LYS A 44 -4.86 4.20 -5.47
N LYS A 45 -5.66 5.08 -6.08
CA LYS A 45 -6.80 5.74 -5.45
C LYS A 45 -7.90 4.72 -5.11
N ASP A 46 -8.23 3.81 -6.02
CA ASP A 46 -9.24 2.76 -5.77
C ASP A 46 -8.81 1.88 -4.59
N ILE A 47 -7.53 1.52 -4.51
CA ILE A 47 -6.98 0.70 -3.42
C ILE A 47 -7.08 1.45 -2.08
N ILE A 48 -6.73 2.74 -2.05
CA ILE A 48 -6.85 3.59 -0.85
C ILE A 48 -8.32 3.68 -0.41
N GLU A 49 -9.23 3.95 -1.34
CA GLU A 49 -10.67 4.03 -1.05
C GLU A 49 -11.22 2.69 -0.53
N GLN A 50 -10.83 1.57 -1.14
CA GLN A 50 -11.21 0.23 -0.71
C GLN A 50 -10.65 -0.11 0.69
N SER A 51 -9.45 0.35 1.02
CA SER A 51 -8.81 0.10 2.33
C SER A 51 -9.46 0.84 3.50
N ARG A 52 -10.33 1.82 3.20
CA ARG A 52 -11.02 2.69 4.18
C ARG A 52 -10.08 3.49 5.10
N ILE A 53 -8.82 3.71 4.68
CA ILE A 53 -7.92 4.67 5.34
C ILE A 53 -8.07 6.06 4.73
N SER A 54 -7.44 7.07 5.33
CA SER A 54 -7.50 8.44 4.80
C SER A 54 -6.99 8.53 3.37
N LYS A 55 -7.75 9.21 2.50
CA LYS A 55 -7.35 9.49 1.11
C LYS A 55 -6.07 10.32 1.00
N SER A 56 -5.69 11.03 2.08
CA SER A 56 -4.44 11.78 2.15
C SER A 56 -3.21 10.90 1.93
N TYR A 57 -3.31 9.58 2.20
CA TYR A 57 -2.19 8.65 2.08
C TYR A 57 -1.91 8.14 0.65
N LEU A 58 -2.62 8.67 -0.37
CA LEU A 58 -2.36 8.32 -1.76
C LEU A 58 -0.91 8.61 -2.16
N THR A 59 -0.34 9.71 -1.66
CA THR A 59 1.05 10.10 -1.92
C THR A 59 2.02 9.07 -1.35
N GLU A 60 1.75 8.56 -0.14
CA GLU A 60 2.59 7.61 0.56
C GLU A 60 2.57 6.25 -0.12
N LEU A 61 1.38 5.78 -0.55
CA LEU A 61 1.26 4.58 -1.37
C LEU A 61 2.03 4.71 -2.68
N THR A 62 1.92 5.86 -3.35
CA THR A 62 2.61 6.12 -4.61
C THR A 62 4.13 6.09 -4.44
N LYS A 63 4.66 6.72 -3.38
CA LYS A 63 6.08 6.66 -3.03
C LYS A 63 6.53 5.24 -2.74
N GLY A 64 5.74 4.45 -1.99
CA GLY A 64 6.02 3.04 -1.72
C GLY A 64 6.15 2.21 -2.99
N VAL A 65 5.20 2.34 -3.92
CA VAL A 65 5.24 1.61 -5.21
C VAL A 65 6.43 2.03 -6.07
N LYS A 66 6.84 3.31 -6.02
CA LYS A 66 8.05 3.77 -6.71
C LYS A 66 9.32 3.21 -6.08
N LEU A 67 9.39 3.12 -4.75
CA LEU A 67 10.55 2.58 -4.03
C LEU A 67 10.82 1.11 -4.40
N ALA A 68 9.82 0.35 -4.81
CA ALA A 68 9.98 -1.04 -5.27
C ALA A 68 10.94 -1.21 -6.46
N GLU A 69 11.26 -0.14 -7.18
CA GLU A 69 12.28 -0.16 -8.25
C GLU A 69 13.72 -0.14 -7.71
N TYR A 70 13.91 0.23 -6.45
CA TYR A 70 15.22 0.49 -5.84
C TYR A 70 15.49 -0.34 -4.59
N VAL A 71 14.46 -0.92 -3.95
CA VAL A 71 14.60 -1.64 -2.68
C VAL A 71 13.78 -2.93 -2.67
N LEU A 72 14.25 -3.89 -1.86
CA LEU A 72 13.51 -5.08 -1.50
C LEU A 72 13.11 -5.00 -0.02
N PRO A 73 11.89 -5.41 0.36
CA PRO A 73 11.47 -5.44 1.75
C PRO A 73 12.28 -6.49 2.52
N LYS A 74 12.60 -6.20 3.79
CA LYS A 74 13.26 -7.16 4.67
C LYS A 74 12.29 -8.31 5.00
N ASN A 75 12.78 -9.54 4.95
CA ASN A 75 12.05 -10.75 5.32
C ASN A 75 11.74 -10.82 6.83
#